data_AF-A0A918WU45-F1
#
_entry.id   AF-A0A918WU45-F1
#
_cell.length_a   1.000
_cell.length_b   1.000
_cell.length_c   1.000
_cell.angle_alpha   90.00
_cell.angle_beta   90.00
_cell.angle_gamma   90.00
#
_symmetry.space_group_name_H-M   'P 1'
#
loop_
_entity.id
_entity.type
_entity.pdbx_description
1 polymer ?
#
loop_
_entity_poly.entity_id
_entity_poly.type
_entity_poly.pdbx_seq_one_letter_code
_entity_poly.pdbx_strand_id
1 'polypeptide(L)'
;MTEYGDEAAAQELRELRELLERGTPRPTAPVDRMERVRAKVVRRRQRRTAGAAALTLAGIAVAASLVPGPAQDGPVLEPSLPAASRGIVPQPASTDWSPPDVPKVGLTEELKAPSLAGLLLRTPRSWRTSVVQGPPALAFAGPPGTALPDGEACDAGATGRCAPDRDLPAGGVLVSLRLRDALEREGRNVSPGSVQDLRGERVAGSCRVMEGTRELVVWYATGRPKSSGASGGTSGRDGGDGQDSQDGRDGYLEARACLRGPSPQRLAEAGSILKGITFQKTGTPGNDPDDSHTGHPQQTKGTTK
;
A
#
# COMPACT_ATOMS: atom_id res chain seq x y z
N MET A 1 57.22 -8.83 -22.63
CA MET A 1 55.98 -9.56 -22.95
C MET A 1 54.75 -8.97 -22.24
N THR A 2 54.76 -7.66 -21.91
CA THR A 2 53.67 -6.96 -21.20
C THR A 2 53.09 -5.77 -21.99
N GLU A 3 53.68 -5.41 -23.14
CA GLU A 3 53.23 -4.27 -23.95
C GLU A 3 51.88 -4.49 -24.66
N TYR A 4 51.47 -5.75 -24.89
CA TYR A 4 50.22 -6.06 -25.58
C TYR A 4 48.96 -5.85 -24.72
N GLY A 5 49.09 -5.66 -23.40
CA GLY A 5 47.94 -5.48 -22.51
C GLY A 5 47.37 -4.06 -22.51
N ASP A 6 48.24 -3.06 -22.70
CA ASP A 6 47.86 -1.65 -22.52
C ASP A 6 47.05 -1.10 -23.71
N GLU A 7 47.29 -1.61 -24.92
CA GLU A 7 46.53 -1.21 -26.11
C GLU A 7 45.08 -1.72 -26.08
N ALA A 8 44.88 -2.95 -25.58
CA ALA A 8 43.54 -3.53 -25.44
C ALA A 8 42.68 -2.76 -24.42
N ALA A 9 43.28 -2.40 -23.28
CA ALA A 9 42.60 -1.60 -22.25
C ALA A 9 42.24 -0.18 -22.76
N ALA A 10 43.13 0.45 -23.54
CA ALA A 10 42.87 1.76 -24.13
C ALA A 10 41.78 1.74 -25.20
N GLN A 11 41.54 0.59 -25.84
CA GLN A 11 40.46 0.43 -26.82
C GLN A 11 39.11 0.22 -26.13
N GLU A 12 39.07 -0.61 -25.09
CA GLU A 12 37.85 -0.84 -24.29
C GLU A 12 37.34 0.45 -23.62
N LEU A 13 38.25 1.28 -23.09
CA LEU A 13 37.90 2.59 -22.53
C LEU A 13 37.29 3.55 -23.57
N ARG A 14 37.73 3.48 -24.83
CA ARG A 14 37.18 4.31 -25.91
C ARG A 14 35.78 3.87 -26.29
N GLU A 15 35.55 2.57 -26.41
CA GLU A 15 34.23 2.01 -26.70
C GLU A 15 33.22 2.29 -25.59
N LEU A 16 33.64 2.17 -24.32
CA LEU A 16 32.79 2.47 -23.18
C LEU A 16 32.36 3.95 -23.15
N ARG A 17 33.28 4.86 -23.48
CA ARG A 17 33.00 6.30 -23.56
C ARG A 17 31.97 6.60 -24.65
N GLU A 18 32.09 5.95 -25.80
CA GLU A 18 31.19 6.16 -26.91
C GLU A 18 29.77 5.63 -26.61
N LEU A 19 29.66 4.48 -25.92
CA LEU A 19 28.38 3.94 -25.46
C LEU A 19 27.72 4.85 -24.43
N LEU A 20 28.49 5.45 -23.53
CA LEU A 20 27.96 6.40 -22.53
C LEU A 20 27.48 7.70 -23.17
N GLU A 21 28.22 8.23 -24.17
CA GLU A 21 27.81 9.43 -24.90
C GLU A 21 26.57 9.22 -25.78
N ARG A 22 26.40 8.03 -26.36
CA ARG A 22 25.18 7.68 -27.13
C ARG A 22 24.00 7.31 -26.25
N GLY A 23 24.24 6.69 -25.10
CA GLY A 23 23.22 6.13 -24.22
C GLY A 23 22.63 7.10 -23.19
N THR A 24 23.27 8.25 -22.93
CA THR A 24 22.73 9.24 -21.99
C THR A 24 21.74 10.17 -22.70
N PRO A 25 20.42 10.03 -22.47
CA PRO A 25 19.45 10.97 -23.02
C PRO A 25 19.78 12.37 -22.48
N ARG A 26 20.13 13.30 -23.38
CA ARG A 26 20.36 14.70 -23.00
C ARG A 26 19.08 15.20 -22.33
N PRO A 27 19.12 15.58 -21.05
CA PRO A 27 17.95 16.17 -20.42
C PRO A 27 17.57 17.42 -21.21
N THR A 28 16.30 17.52 -21.59
CA THR A 28 15.76 18.75 -22.19
C THR A 28 16.07 19.95 -21.31
N ALA A 29 16.38 21.09 -21.94
CA ALA A 29 16.86 22.27 -21.24
C ALA A 29 15.92 22.62 -20.07
N PRO A 30 16.47 23.04 -18.91
CA PRO A 30 15.68 23.25 -17.69
C PRO A 30 14.49 24.21 -17.85
N VAL A 31 14.54 25.09 -18.84
CA VAL A 31 13.48 26.06 -19.16
C VAL A 31 12.18 25.36 -19.58
N ASP A 32 12.24 24.35 -20.45
CA ASP A 32 11.07 23.64 -20.97
C ASP A 32 10.32 22.84 -19.88
N ARG A 33 11.04 22.37 -18.86
CA ARG A 33 10.44 21.68 -17.71
C ARG A 33 9.65 22.65 -16.85
N MET A 34 10.21 23.83 -16.60
CA MET A 34 9.57 24.85 -15.77
C MET A 34 8.32 25.42 -16.45
N GLU A 35 8.33 25.58 -17.78
CA GLU A 35 7.14 26.02 -18.52
C GLU A 35 6.00 25.01 -18.46
N ARG A 36 6.29 23.70 -18.62
CA ARG A 36 5.26 22.64 -18.46
C ARG A 36 4.68 22.59 -17.05
N VAL A 37 5.51 22.82 -16.03
CA VAL A 37 5.05 22.90 -14.63
C VAL A 37 4.18 24.14 -14.43
N ARG A 38 4.61 25.32 -14.91
CA ARG A 38 3.82 26.56 -14.84
C ARG A 38 2.46 26.40 -15.53
N ALA A 39 2.43 25.83 -16.74
CA ALA A 39 1.19 25.56 -17.48
C ALA A 39 0.24 24.62 -16.71
N LYS A 40 0.76 23.55 -16.09
CA LYS A 40 -0.06 22.64 -15.24
C LYS A 40 -0.63 23.34 -14.00
N VAL A 41 0.17 24.20 -13.35
CA VAL A 41 -0.27 24.93 -12.15
C VAL A 41 -1.35 25.95 -12.49
N VAL A 42 -1.19 26.72 -13.57
CA VAL A 42 -2.20 27.69 -14.05
C VAL A 42 -3.52 26.98 -14.35
N ARG A 43 -3.48 25.85 -15.07
CA ARG A 43 -4.69 25.09 -15.42
C ARG A 43 -5.41 24.52 -14.19
N ARG A 44 -4.68 24.09 -13.15
CA ARG A 44 -5.28 23.66 -11.87
C ARG A 44 -5.91 24.82 -11.10
N ARG A 45 -5.30 26.00 -11.15
CA ARG A 45 -5.83 27.19 -10.44
C ARG A 45 -7.13 27.68 -11.08
N GLN A 46 -7.21 27.74 -12.41
CA GLN A 46 -8.43 28.11 -13.13
C GLN A 46 -9.62 27.20 -12.82
N ARG A 47 -9.39 25.88 -12.67
CA ARG A 47 -10.48 24.95 -12.30
C ARG A 47 -11.02 25.18 -10.88
N ARG A 48 -10.22 25.74 -9.97
CA ARG A 48 -10.67 26.02 -8.59
C ARG A 48 -11.46 27.32 -8.48
N THR A 49 -11.17 28.32 -9.32
CA THR A 49 -11.91 29.60 -9.29
C THR A 49 -13.29 29.49 -9.94
N ALA A 50 -13.49 28.58 -10.90
CA ALA A 50 -14.80 28.36 -11.52
C ALA A 50 -15.80 27.61 -10.60
N GLY A 51 -15.35 26.89 -9.58
CA GLY A 51 -16.21 26.12 -8.67
C GLY A 51 -16.76 26.89 -7.46
N ALA A 52 -16.31 28.12 -7.22
CA ALA A 52 -16.67 28.89 -6.02
C ALA A 52 -17.88 29.85 -6.21
N ALA A 53 -18.47 29.91 -7.41
CA ALA A 53 -19.53 30.87 -7.71
C ALA A 53 -20.97 30.30 -7.66
N ALA A 54 -21.18 29.05 -7.21
CA ALA A 54 -22.46 28.35 -7.38
C ALA A 54 -23.22 27.98 -6.09
N LEU A 55 -22.90 28.56 -4.92
CA LEU A 55 -23.61 28.22 -3.67
C LEU A 55 -23.88 29.44 -2.78
N THR A 56 -24.63 30.40 -3.28
CA THR A 56 -25.42 31.32 -2.43
C THR A 56 -26.72 31.60 -3.15
N LEU A 57 -27.80 30.86 -2.82
CA LEU A 57 -29.21 31.25 -2.95
C LEU A 57 -30.09 30.03 -2.60
N ALA A 58 -30.37 29.81 -1.30
CA ALA A 58 -31.61 29.18 -0.81
C ALA A 58 -31.55 29.05 0.72
N GLY A 59 -32.56 29.59 1.42
CA GLY A 59 -32.91 29.11 2.76
C GLY A 59 -33.03 30.15 3.87
N ILE A 60 -33.76 31.25 3.66
CA ILE A 60 -34.42 31.96 4.77
C ILE A 60 -35.86 31.43 4.83
N ALA A 61 -36.18 30.66 5.86
CA ALA A 61 -37.54 30.31 6.23
C ALA A 61 -37.66 30.29 7.77
N VAL A 62 -38.09 31.45 8.28
CA VAL A 62 -39.01 31.70 9.40
C VAL A 62 -39.18 30.59 10.46
N ALA A 63 -38.77 30.91 11.70
CA ALA A 63 -39.54 30.57 12.90
C ALA A 63 -39.33 31.67 13.94
N ALA A 64 -40.37 32.49 14.12
CA ALA A 64 -40.48 33.50 15.16
C ALA A 64 -40.98 32.85 16.46
N SER A 65 -40.25 33.05 17.56
CA SER A 65 -40.82 32.94 18.90
C SER A 65 -40.38 34.16 19.71
N LEU A 66 -41.39 34.77 20.32
CA LEU A 66 -41.41 36.09 20.94
C LEU A 66 -40.68 36.09 22.29
N VAL A 67 -39.75 37.03 22.47
CA VAL A 67 -39.30 37.49 23.79
C VAL A 67 -39.20 39.02 23.75
N PRO A 68 -40.01 39.77 24.51
CA PRO A 68 -39.85 41.22 24.62
C PRO A 68 -38.85 41.56 25.73
N GLY A 69 -37.76 42.24 25.38
CA GLY A 69 -36.79 42.82 26.32
C GLY A 69 -36.49 44.27 25.91
N PRO A 70 -36.49 45.24 26.86
CA PRO A 70 -36.42 46.65 26.54
C PRO A 70 -35.03 47.10 26.07
N ALA A 71 -35.05 48.11 25.22
CA ALA A 71 -33.95 48.75 24.53
C ALA A 71 -32.84 49.27 25.47
N GLN A 72 -31.60 48.95 25.13
CA GLN A 72 -30.44 49.77 25.47
C GLN A 72 -29.80 50.24 24.17
N ASP A 73 -29.91 51.55 23.91
CA ASP A 73 -29.14 52.26 22.91
C ASP A 73 -27.66 52.25 23.32
N GLY A 74 -26.84 51.58 22.51
CA GLY A 74 -25.39 51.57 22.62
C GLY A 74 -24.76 51.89 21.26
N PRO A 75 -23.69 52.70 21.22
CA PRO A 75 -23.11 53.17 19.97
C PRO A 75 -22.54 52.03 19.12
N VAL A 76 -22.86 52.08 17.83
CA VAL A 76 -22.40 51.20 16.76
C VAL A 76 -20.87 51.21 16.72
N LEU A 77 -20.25 50.15 17.23
CA LEU A 77 -18.86 49.81 16.92
C LEU A 77 -18.88 48.98 15.64
N GLU A 78 -18.31 49.53 14.57
CA GLU A 78 -17.99 48.82 13.34
C GLU A 78 -17.27 47.51 13.65
N PRO A 79 -17.74 46.35 13.14
CA PRO A 79 -16.97 45.13 13.18
C PRO A 79 -15.83 45.24 12.16
N SER A 80 -14.66 45.61 12.63
CA SER A 80 -13.41 45.46 11.89
C SER A 80 -13.21 43.97 11.56
N LEU A 81 -13.45 43.60 10.31
CA LEU A 81 -13.21 42.27 9.78
C LEU A 81 -11.73 41.91 9.95
N PRO A 82 -11.39 40.77 10.56
CA PRO A 82 -10.00 40.35 10.65
C PRO A 82 -9.47 40.10 9.23
N ALA A 83 -8.39 40.79 8.89
CA ALA A 83 -7.65 40.58 7.67
C ALA A 83 -7.36 39.08 7.53
N ALA A 84 -7.94 38.46 6.49
CA ALA A 84 -7.71 37.06 6.16
C ALA A 84 -6.26 36.91 5.68
N SER A 85 -5.35 36.73 6.63
CA SER A 85 -4.00 36.24 6.39
C SER A 85 -4.12 34.92 5.66
N ARG A 86 -3.80 34.93 4.36
CA ARG A 86 -3.59 33.73 3.55
C ARG A 86 -2.38 33.00 4.13
N GLY A 87 -2.62 32.22 5.18
CA GLY A 87 -1.65 31.26 5.69
C GLY A 87 -1.29 30.32 4.55
N ILE A 88 -0.06 30.44 4.08
CA ILE A 88 0.57 29.43 3.25
C ILE A 88 0.62 28.19 4.13
N VAL A 89 -0.36 27.30 4.02
CA VAL A 89 -0.30 25.99 4.66
C VAL A 89 0.90 25.29 4.01
N PRO A 90 1.99 25.04 4.75
CA PRO A 90 3.13 24.34 4.18
C PRO A 90 2.64 22.94 3.82
N GLN A 91 2.57 22.67 2.52
CA GLN A 91 2.35 21.31 2.04
C GLN A 91 3.53 20.48 2.58
N PRO A 92 3.29 19.43 3.39
CA PRO A 92 4.38 18.66 3.95
C PRO A 92 5.14 18.07 2.77
N ALA A 93 6.41 18.42 2.65
CA ALA A 93 7.30 17.83 1.67
C ALA A 93 7.18 16.31 1.84
N SER A 94 6.86 15.60 0.75
CA SER A 94 7.07 14.17 0.65
C SER A 94 8.59 13.99 0.68
N THR A 95 9.16 13.94 1.87
CA THR A 95 10.58 13.64 2.05
C THR A 95 10.74 12.21 1.56
N ASP A 96 11.45 12.03 0.45
CA ASP A 96 11.94 10.72 0.02
C ASP A 96 12.81 10.20 1.16
N TRP A 97 12.19 9.41 2.03
CA TRP A 97 12.82 8.88 3.22
C TRP A 97 13.74 7.73 2.78
N SER A 98 15.03 8.02 2.70
CA SER A 98 16.06 6.99 2.71
C SER A 98 16.28 6.55 4.16
N PRO A 99 16.05 5.27 4.50
CA PRO A 99 16.38 4.76 5.82
C PRO A 99 17.88 4.96 6.08
N PRO A 100 18.29 5.26 7.32
CA PRO A 100 19.68 5.08 7.72
C PRO A 100 20.10 3.62 7.50
N ASP A 101 21.37 3.37 7.18
CA ASP A 101 21.94 2.03 7.05
C ASP A 101 21.74 1.27 8.37
N VAL A 102 20.69 0.46 8.41
CA VAL A 102 20.41 -0.40 9.56
C VAL A 102 21.46 -1.52 9.52
N PRO A 103 22.22 -1.75 10.60
CA PRO A 103 23.12 -2.89 10.66
C PRO A 103 22.34 -4.15 10.26
N LYS A 104 22.98 -5.05 9.50
CA LYS A 104 22.42 -6.35 9.10
C LYS A 104 22.19 -7.19 10.37
N VAL A 105 21.16 -6.87 11.14
CA VAL A 105 20.68 -7.67 12.26
C VAL A 105 20.39 -9.05 11.67
N GLY A 106 20.90 -10.10 12.30
CA GLY A 106 20.72 -11.48 11.86
C GLY A 106 19.24 -11.85 11.80
N LEU A 107 18.60 -11.54 10.68
CA LEU A 107 17.34 -12.12 10.23
C LEU A 107 17.64 -13.61 10.03
N THR A 108 16.80 -14.54 10.45
CA THR A 108 15.60 -14.84 9.69
C THR A 108 14.71 -15.77 10.50
N GLU A 109 13.57 -15.28 10.94
CA GLU A 109 12.38 -16.12 11.04
C GLU A 109 11.45 -15.74 9.88
N GLU A 110 10.99 -16.75 9.15
CA GLU A 110 10.16 -16.57 7.96
C GLU A 110 8.72 -16.92 8.31
N LEU A 111 7.86 -15.90 8.37
CA LEU A 111 6.42 -16.08 8.49
C LEU A 111 5.86 -16.43 7.12
N LYS A 112 5.23 -17.60 7.03
CA LYS A 112 4.51 -18.06 5.85
C LYS A 112 3.01 -17.85 6.06
N ALA A 113 2.39 -17.00 5.24
CA ALA A 113 0.97 -16.73 5.29
C ALA A 113 0.32 -17.07 3.94
N PRO A 114 0.00 -18.35 3.68
CA PRO A 114 -0.53 -18.79 2.38
C PRO A 114 -1.88 -18.14 2.05
N SER A 115 -2.71 -17.84 3.05
CA SER A 115 -3.98 -17.13 2.90
C SER A 115 -3.83 -15.67 2.47
N LEU A 116 -2.61 -15.10 2.55
CA LEU A 116 -2.26 -13.76 2.06
C LEU A 116 -1.55 -13.81 0.72
N ALA A 117 -2.07 -14.60 -0.23
CA ALA A 117 -1.50 -14.78 -1.56
C ALA A 117 -0.05 -15.30 -1.54
N GLY A 118 0.24 -16.29 -0.69
CA GLY A 118 1.59 -16.88 -0.59
C GLY A 118 2.63 -15.93 0.00
N LEU A 119 2.22 -14.98 0.85
CA LEU A 119 3.11 -14.03 1.50
C LEU A 119 4.22 -14.74 2.29
N LEU A 120 5.45 -14.27 2.06
CA LEU A 120 6.59 -14.50 2.94
C LEU A 120 7.02 -13.20 3.59
N LEU A 121 7.04 -13.20 4.91
CA LEU A 121 7.54 -12.07 5.69
C LEU A 121 8.78 -12.50 6.47
N ARG A 122 9.91 -11.87 6.16
CA ARG A 122 11.14 -12.04 6.94
C ARG A 122 11.14 -11.07 8.11
N THR A 123 11.21 -11.62 9.32
CA THR A 123 11.25 -10.84 10.56
C THR A 123 12.53 -11.12 11.33
N PRO A 124 12.97 -10.20 12.21
CA PRO A 124 14.04 -10.49 13.17
C PRO A 124 13.65 -11.67 14.06
N ARG A 125 14.60 -12.52 14.43
CA ARG A 125 14.35 -13.74 15.24
C ARG A 125 13.70 -13.49 16.60
N SER A 126 13.79 -12.27 17.14
CA SER A 126 13.14 -11.91 18.39
C SER A 126 11.68 -11.52 18.22
N TRP A 127 11.23 -11.31 16.98
CA TRP A 127 9.86 -10.91 16.72
C TRP A 127 8.92 -12.11 16.83
N ARG A 128 7.74 -11.85 17.38
CA ARG A 128 6.63 -12.78 17.33
C ARG A 128 5.81 -12.51 16.10
N THR A 129 5.21 -13.56 15.56
CA THR A 129 4.32 -13.48 14.41
C THR A 129 3.04 -14.24 14.67
N SER A 130 1.94 -13.79 14.07
CA SER A 130 0.64 -14.47 14.13
C SER A 130 -0.09 -14.30 12.80
N VAL A 131 -0.86 -15.32 12.41
CA VAL A 131 -1.73 -15.29 11.23
C VAL A 131 -3.15 -15.56 11.71
N VAL A 132 -4.05 -14.61 11.45
CA VAL A 132 -5.47 -14.79 11.72
C VAL A 132 -6.15 -15.21 10.42
N GLN A 133 -6.77 -16.38 10.46
CA GLN A 133 -7.54 -16.90 9.34
C GLN A 133 -8.93 -16.24 9.28
N GLY A 134 -9.60 -16.38 8.15
CA GLY A 134 -10.96 -15.85 7.93
C GLY A 134 -11.00 -14.68 6.95
N PRO A 135 -12.19 -14.14 6.64
CA PRO A 135 -12.36 -12.98 5.78
C PRO A 135 -12.47 -11.66 6.60
N PRO A 136 -11.49 -10.73 6.53
CA PRO A 136 -10.25 -10.79 5.75
C PRO A 136 -9.14 -11.54 6.48
N ALA A 137 -8.28 -12.22 5.71
CA ALA A 137 -7.10 -12.90 6.26
C ALA A 137 -6.08 -11.83 6.65
N LEU A 138 -5.40 -12.03 7.79
CA LEU A 138 -4.45 -11.06 8.34
C LEU A 138 -3.20 -11.74 8.87
N ALA A 139 -2.09 -11.01 8.81
CA ALA A 139 -0.86 -11.38 9.47
C ALA A 139 -0.35 -10.23 10.34
N PHE A 140 0.24 -10.57 11.47
CA PHE A 140 0.78 -9.64 12.44
C PHE A 140 2.21 -10.00 12.80
N ALA A 141 3.05 -9.00 13.03
CA ALA A 141 4.41 -9.18 13.52
C ALA A 141 4.81 -8.04 14.46
N GLY A 142 5.50 -8.35 15.55
CA GLY A 142 5.98 -7.35 16.50
C GLY A 142 7.09 -7.86 17.40
N PRO A 143 7.87 -6.97 18.06
CA PRO A 143 8.91 -7.35 19.00
C PRO A 143 8.33 -8.03 20.26
N PRO A 144 9.18 -8.65 21.10
CA PRO A 144 8.75 -9.24 22.37
C PRO A 144 7.96 -8.24 23.21
N GLY A 145 6.89 -8.71 23.86
CA GLY A 145 5.98 -7.87 24.65
C GLY A 145 4.86 -7.21 23.84
N THR A 146 4.92 -7.19 22.50
CA THR A 146 3.80 -6.73 21.65
C THR A 146 2.70 -7.77 21.66
N ALA A 147 1.50 -7.42 22.14
CA ALA A 147 0.34 -8.32 22.07
C ALA A 147 -0.03 -8.57 20.60
N LEU A 148 -0.08 -9.83 20.21
CA LEU A 148 -0.58 -10.23 18.89
C LEU A 148 -1.93 -10.93 19.10
N PRO A 149 -2.88 -10.79 18.18
CA PRO A 149 -4.09 -11.59 18.23
C PRO A 149 -3.70 -13.06 18.03
N ASP A 150 -4.17 -13.91 18.93
CA ASP A 150 -4.02 -15.36 18.87
C ASP A 150 -5.41 -15.94 18.51
N GLY A 151 -5.53 -16.73 17.44
CA GLY A 151 -6.78 -17.45 17.16
C GLY A 151 -7.20 -17.57 15.69
N GLU A 152 -8.30 -18.31 15.49
CA GLU A 152 -8.85 -18.69 14.18
C GLU A 152 -9.71 -17.61 13.52
N ALA A 153 -10.24 -16.65 14.28
CA ALA A 153 -11.09 -15.61 13.74
C ALA A 153 -10.88 -14.31 14.52
N CYS A 154 -10.78 -13.21 13.78
CA CYS A 154 -11.06 -11.94 14.41
C CYS A 154 -12.55 -11.83 14.66
N ASP A 155 -12.94 -11.68 15.92
CA ASP A 155 -14.20 -11.05 16.24
C ASP A 155 -14.08 -9.58 15.85
N ALA A 156 -14.31 -9.29 14.57
CA ALA A 156 -14.19 -7.95 14.01
C ALA A 156 -15.11 -6.93 14.73
N GLY A 157 -16.01 -7.40 15.60
CA GLY A 157 -16.88 -6.60 16.45
C GLY A 157 -17.67 -5.57 15.65
N ALA A 158 -18.23 -4.58 16.33
CA ALA A 158 -18.95 -3.48 15.68
C ALA A 158 -18.04 -2.59 14.80
N THR A 159 -16.71 -2.71 14.91
CA THR A 159 -15.77 -1.81 14.22
C THR A 159 -15.21 -2.38 12.92
N GLY A 160 -15.45 -3.65 12.63
CA GLY A 160 -14.92 -4.35 11.44
C GLY A 160 -13.39 -4.44 11.45
N ARG A 161 -12.74 -4.42 12.62
CA ARG A 161 -11.29 -4.31 12.73
C ARG A 161 -10.71 -5.36 13.66
N CYS A 162 -9.72 -6.06 13.13
CA CYS A 162 -8.77 -6.85 13.90
C CYS A 162 -7.65 -5.94 14.39
N ALA A 163 -7.76 -5.48 15.63
CA ALA A 163 -6.64 -4.91 16.34
C ALA A 163 -6.39 -5.79 17.58
N PRO A 164 -5.14 -5.97 18.01
CA PRO A 164 -4.91 -6.58 19.31
C PRO A 164 -5.59 -5.75 20.40
N ASP A 165 -6.17 -6.42 21.40
CA ASP A 165 -6.94 -5.81 22.50
C ASP A 165 -6.09 -5.01 23.50
N ARG A 166 -4.81 -4.76 23.21
CA ARG A 166 -3.88 -4.11 24.12
C ARG A 166 -3.11 -3.01 23.43
N ASP A 167 -2.80 -1.97 24.21
CA ASP A 167 -1.95 -0.87 23.80
C ASP A 167 -0.57 -1.36 23.39
N LEU A 168 0.03 -0.67 22.41
CA LEU A 168 1.44 -0.90 22.11
C LEU A 168 2.28 -0.43 23.29
N PRO A 169 3.33 -1.16 23.71
CA PRO A 169 4.26 -0.64 24.71
C PRO A 169 4.93 0.65 24.19
N ALA A 170 5.44 1.49 25.08
CA ALA A 170 6.19 2.68 24.68
C ALA A 170 7.41 2.28 23.82
N GLY A 171 7.55 2.90 22.63
CA GLY A 171 8.54 2.47 21.64
C GLY A 171 8.21 1.13 20.96
N GLY A 172 6.99 0.63 21.12
CA GLY A 172 6.47 -0.56 20.48
C GLY A 172 6.14 -0.33 19.01
N VAL A 173 6.14 -1.43 18.26
CA VAL A 173 5.77 -1.45 16.85
C VAL A 173 4.96 -2.69 16.52
N LEU A 174 3.88 -2.52 15.77
CA LEU A 174 3.09 -3.62 15.23
C LEU A 174 2.99 -3.48 13.73
N VAL A 175 3.44 -4.52 13.02
CA VAL A 175 3.24 -4.67 11.59
C VAL A 175 2.00 -5.52 11.37
N SER A 176 1.03 -5.01 10.61
CA SER A 176 -0.17 -5.74 10.19
C SER A 176 -0.23 -5.79 8.68
N LEU A 177 -0.53 -6.96 8.11
CA LEU A 177 -0.64 -7.18 6.67
C LEU A 177 -2.03 -7.73 6.34
N ARG A 178 -2.61 -7.24 5.25
CA ARG A 178 -3.91 -7.70 4.75
C ARG A 178 -4.02 -7.61 3.24
N LEU A 179 -4.82 -8.49 2.65
CA LEU A 179 -5.24 -8.36 1.26
C LEU A 179 -6.38 -7.34 1.14
N ARG A 180 -6.34 -6.54 0.08
CA ARG A 180 -7.36 -5.58 -0.31
C ARG A 180 -7.75 -5.80 -1.76
N ASP A 181 -9.04 -5.63 -2.06
CA ASP A 181 -9.56 -5.70 -3.42
C ASP A 181 -9.14 -4.47 -4.23
N ALA A 182 -8.84 -4.66 -5.52
CA ALA A 182 -8.49 -3.57 -6.44
C ALA A 182 -9.55 -2.45 -6.49
N LEU A 183 -10.83 -2.80 -6.32
CA LEU A 183 -11.95 -1.86 -6.38
C LEU A 183 -11.91 -0.83 -5.25
N GLU A 184 -11.37 -1.16 -4.08
CA GLU A 184 -11.20 -0.19 -2.97
C GLU A 184 -10.15 0.90 -3.29
N ARG A 185 -9.44 0.78 -4.42
CA ARG A 185 -8.38 1.70 -4.85
C ARG A 185 -8.82 2.70 -5.93
N GLU A 186 -10.03 2.59 -6.49
CA GLU A 186 -10.51 3.56 -7.49
C GLU A 186 -10.44 4.98 -6.90
N GLY A 187 -9.46 5.77 -7.38
CA GLY A 187 -9.19 7.13 -6.92
C GLY A 187 -7.84 7.37 -6.26
N ARG A 188 -7.07 6.33 -5.87
CA ARG A 188 -5.73 6.49 -5.26
C ARG A 188 -4.63 5.91 -6.15
N ASN A 189 -3.94 6.80 -6.88
CA ASN A 189 -2.70 6.50 -7.60
C ASN A 189 -1.55 6.28 -6.59
N VAL A 190 -1.50 5.11 -5.96
CA VAL A 190 -0.33 4.70 -5.18
C VAL A 190 0.57 3.87 -6.09
N SER A 191 1.88 4.14 -6.09
CA SER A 191 2.83 3.29 -6.80
C SER A 191 3.09 2.03 -5.95
N PRO A 192 2.98 0.81 -6.50
CA PRO A 192 3.40 -0.40 -5.79
C PRO A 192 4.84 -0.24 -5.23
N GLY A 193 5.06 -0.71 -4.00
CA GLY A 193 6.35 -0.61 -3.30
C GLY A 193 6.66 0.77 -2.70
N SER A 194 5.85 1.80 -2.96
CA SER A 194 6.04 3.12 -2.32
C SER A 194 5.63 3.09 -0.85
N VAL A 195 6.53 3.53 0.03
CA VAL A 195 6.31 3.64 1.48
C VAL A 195 5.78 5.04 1.80
N GLN A 196 4.65 5.12 2.48
CA GLN A 196 4.07 6.37 2.98
C GLN A 196 4.23 6.44 4.50
N ASP A 197 4.86 7.51 5.01
CA ASP A 197 4.96 7.81 6.45
C ASP A 197 3.83 8.77 6.86
N LEU A 198 2.83 8.23 7.57
CA LEU A 198 1.68 8.95 8.10
C LEU A 198 1.94 9.34 9.55
N ARG A 199 1.59 10.59 9.91
CA ARG A 199 1.81 11.18 11.23
C ARG A 199 0.60 11.99 11.69
N GLY A 200 0.44 12.11 13.01
CA GLY A 200 -0.60 12.92 13.63
C GLY A 200 -2.01 12.45 13.27
N GLU A 201 -2.89 13.38 12.90
CA GLU A 201 -4.30 13.10 12.57
C GLU A 201 -4.50 12.15 11.38
N ARG A 202 -3.46 11.96 10.56
CA ARG A 202 -3.50 11.04 9.41
C ARG A 202 -3.23 9.59 9.77
N VAL A 203 -2.91 9.30 11.03
CA VAL A 203 -2.77 7.93 11.56
C VAL A 203 -4.15 7.27 11.62
N ALA A 204 -4.24 6.05 11.08
CA ALA A 204 -5.47 5.30 11.04
C ALA A 204 -6.03 5.06 12.45
N GLY A 205 -7.36 4.99 12.55
CA GLY A 205 -8.05 4.80 13.82
C GLY A 205 -7.60 3.53 14.56
N SER A 206 -7.29 2.44 13.84
CA SER A 206 -6.74 1.22 14.46
C SER A 206 -5.40 1.47 15.15
N CYS A 207 -4.51 2.24 14.53
CA CYS A 207 -3.22 2.57 15.12
C CYS A 207 -3.37 3.52 16.32
N ARG A 208 -4.30 4.48 16.24
CA ARG A 208 -4.61 5.40 17.36
C ARG A 208 -5.19 4.68 18.57
N VAL A 209 -6.05 3.68 18.37
CA VAL A 209 -6.63 2.88 19.46
C VAL A 209 -5.56 2.15 20.27
N MET A 210 -4.45 1.75 19.63
CA MET A 210 -3.30 1.15 20.33
C MET A 210 -2.27 2.19 20.82
N GLU A 211 -2.69 3.45 20.97
CA GLU A 211 -1.86 4.60 21.34
C GLU A 211 -0.69 4.88 20.37
N GLY A 212 -0.81 4.40 19.13
CA GLY A 212 0.14 4.68 18.07
C GLY A 212 0.09 6.13 17.61
N THR A 213 1.28 6.73 17.49
CA THR A 213 1.45 8.14 17.10
C THR A 213 1.94 8.31 15.66
N ARG A 214 2.37 7.21 15.03
CA ARG A 214 2.91 7.18 13.67
C ARG A 214 2.52 5.88 12.98
N GLU A 215 2.32 5.94 11.67
CA GLU A 215 1.96 4.77 10.86
C GLU A 215 2.71 4.78 9.54
N LEU A 216 3.41 3.70 9.20
CA LEU A 216 3.93 3.48 7.87
C LEU A 216 2.94 2.63 7.07
N VAL A 217 2.69 2.99 5.82
CA VAL A 217 1.80 2.23 4.93
C VAL A 217 2.51 1.94 3.61
N VAL A 218 2.50 0.67 3.20
CA VAL A 218 3.08 0.22 1.93
C VAL A 218 2.08 -0.67 1.22
N TRP A 219 2.04 -0.53 -0.10
CA TRP A 219 1.14 -1.29 -0.97
C TRP A 219 1.95 -2.14 -1.93
N TYR A 220 1.69 -3.43 -1.99
CA TYR A 220 2.30 -4.35 -2.94
C TYR A 220 1.25 -4.86 -3.90
N ALA A 221 1.58 -4.94 -5.18
CA ALA A 221 0.79 -5.72 -6.11
C ALA A 221 1.07 -7.21 -5.82
N THR A 222 0.04 -8.01 -5.56
CA THR A 222 0.23 -9.44 -5.30
C THR A 222 0.41 -10.26 -6.58
N GLY A 223 0.33 -9.61 -7.74
CA GLY A 223 0.84 -10.15 -9.00
C GLY A 223 0.31 -11.54 -9.30
N ARG A 224 -1.01 -11.71 -9.40
CA ARG A 224 -1.49 -12.58 -10.48
C ARG A 224 -1.38 -11.72 -11.73
N PRO A 225 -0.34 -11.86 -12.58
CA PRO A 225 -0.44 -11.27 -13.89
C PRO A 225 -1.75 -11.79 -14.46
N LYS A 226 -2.66 -10.90 -14.86
CA LYS A 226 -3.72 -11.28 -15.80
C LYS A 226 -2.98 -12.10 -16.85
N SER A 227 -3.30 -13.38 -16.97
CA SER A 227 -2.90 -14.10 -18.16
C SER A 227 -3.38 -13.19 -19.27
N SER A 228 -2.44 -12.61 -20.01
CA SER A 228 -2.76 -11.91 -21.22
C SER A 228 -3.29 -13.02 -22.11
N GLY A 229 -4.58 -13.30 -21.97
CA GLY A 229 -5.38 -13.98 -22.95
C GLY A 229 -5.30 -13.10 -24.17
N ALA A 230 -4.19 -13.21 -24.89
CA ALA A 230 -4.20 -13.29 -26.32
C ALA A 230 -5.00 -14.56 -26.65
N SER A 231 -6.30 -14.54 -26.35
CA SER A 231 -7.28 -15.26 -27.12
C SER A 231 -7.20 -14.60 -28.49
N GLY A 232 -6.33 -15.15 -29.35
CA GLY A 232 -6.64 -15.23 -30.76
C GLY A 232 -7.93 -16.03 -30.91
N GLY A 233 -9.04 -15.40 -30.52
CA GLY A 233 -10.38 -15.86 -30.82
C GLY A 233 -10.59 -15.60 -32.29
N THR A 234 -10.37 -16.63 -33.09
CA THR A 234 -11.13 -16.79 -34.32
C THR A 234 -12.61 -16.63 -33.96
N SER A 235 -13.31 -15.81 -34.74
CA SER A 235 -14.73 -15.52 -34.58
C SER A 235 -15.56 -16.80 -34.73
N GLY A 236 -15.78 -17.53 -33.64
CA GLY A 236 -16.82 -18.55 -33.53
C GLY A 236 -18.10 -17.86 -33.07
N ARG A 237 -19.02 -17.64 -34.02
CA ARG A 237 -20.43 -17.39 -33.72
C ARG A 237 -20.99 -18.59 -32.97
N ASP A 238 -21.83 -18.29 -31.99
CA ASP A 238 -22.79 -19.19 -31.35
C ASP A 238 -22.22 -20.06 -30.22
N GLY A 239 -22.58 -19.68 -29.00
CA GLY A 239 -22.21 -20.38 -27.76
C GLY A 239 -22.58 -19.53 -26.55
N GLY A 240 -23.89 -19.32 -26.38
CA GLY A 240 -24.40 -18.74 -25.14
C GLY A 240 -24.18 -19.73 -24.03
N ASP A 241 -23.28 -19.37 -23.10
CA ASP A 241 -23.23 -19.77 -21.70
C ASP A 241 -22.19 -18.86 -21.04
N GLY A 242 -22.62 -17.67 -20.63
CA GLY A 242 -21.76 -16.65 -20.02
C GLY A 242 -21.36 -17.00 -18.59
N GLN A 243 -20.55 -18.03 -18.41
CA GLN A 243 -20.04 -18.49 -17.11
C GLN A 243 -18.53 -18.46 -16.92
N ASP A 244 -17.77 -17.92 -17.87
CA ASP A 244 -16.31 -17.87 -17.75
C ASP A 244 -15.78 -16.48 -17.36
N SER A 245 -14.93 -16.50 -16.32
CA SER A 245 -14.10 -15.41 -15.78
C SER A 245 -14.75 -14.48 -14.73
N GLN A 246 -15.32 -15.06 -13.67
CA GLN A 246 -15.23 -14.40 -12.37
C GLN A 246 -13.75 -14.36 -11.92
N ASP A 247 -13.25 -13.13 -11.91
CA ASP A 247 -12.64 -12.53 -10.72
C ASP A 247 -11.24 -13.01 -10.30
N GLY A 248 -10.34 -13.13 -11.26
CA GLY A 248 -8.94 -12.80 -11.04
C GLY A 248 -8.77 -11.30 -10.75
N ARG A 249 -9.40 -10.79 -9.68
CA ARG A 249 -9.22 -9.40 -9.26
C ARG A 249 -7.80 -9.28 -8.76
N ASP A 250 -7.06 -8.36 -9.37
CA ASP A 250 -5.73 -7.98 -8.91
C ASP A 250 -5.85 -7.49 -7.46
N GLY A 251 -5.43 -8.33 -6.51
CA GLY A 251 -5.37 -7.96 -5.11
C GLY A 251 -4.16 -7.06 -4.84
N TYR A 252 -4.27 -6.22 -3.82
CA TYR A 252 -3.12 -5.54 -3.25
C TYR A 252 -2.89 -6.04 -1.83
N LEU A 253 -1.63 -6.25 -1.47
CA LEU A 253 -1.26 -6.40 -0.07
C LEU A 253 -1.06 -5.00 0.50
N GLU A 254 -1.84 -4.67 1.51
CA GLU A 254 -1.64 -3.50 2.34
C GLU A 254 -0.84 -3.92 3.57
N ALA A 255 0.37 -3.40 3.71
CA ALA A 255 1.20 -3.59 4.89
C ALA A 255 1.27 -2.28 5.66
N ARG A 256 0.97 -2.34 6.96
CA ARG A 256 0.98 -1.18 7.86
C ARG A 256 1.90 -1.45 9.02
N ALA A 257 2.67 -0.47 9.46
CA ALA A 257 3.38 -0.52 10.73
C ALA A 257 2.90 0.61 11.63
N CYS A 258 2.28 0.28 12.76
CA CYS A 258 1.87 1.22 13.78
C CYS A 258 2.97 1.36 14.84
N LEU A 259 3.38 2.59 15.16
CA LEU A 259 4.46 2.87 16.12
C LEU A 259 3.98 3.78 17.25
N ARG A 260 4.33 3.43 18.48
CA ARG A 260 4.10 4.28 19.66
C ARG A 260 5.37 5.05 20.02
N GLY A 261 5.34 6.37 19.84
CA GLY A 261 6.42 7.28 20.21
C GLY A 261 7.47 7.52 19.11
N PRO A 262 8.43 8.44 19.35
CA PRO A 262 9.39 8.90 18.36
C PRO A 262 10.68 8.07 18.35
N SER A 263 10.62 6.75 18.24
CA SER A 263 11.84 5.92 18.16
C SER A 263 12.34 5.82 16.71
N PRO A 264 13.46 6.47 16.33
CA PRO A 264 13.98 6.41 14.97
C PRO A 264 14.46 5.01 14.61
N GLN A 265 15.01 4.27 15.58
CA GLN A 265 15.44 2.90 15.40
C GLN A 265 14.27 1.98 15.05
N ARG A 266 13.15 2.07 15.79
CA ARG A 266 11.95 1.26 15.51
C ARG A 266 11.31 1.61 14.18
N LEU A 267 11.36 2.89 13.80
CA LEU A 267 10.93 3.31 12.47
C LEU A 267 11.77 2.68 11.36
N ALA A 268 13.10 2.67 11.53
CA ALA A 268 14.01 2.07 10.57
C ALA A 268 13.83 0.54 10.49
N GLU A 269 13.68 -0.13 11.64
CA GLU A 269 13.37 -1.57 11.72
C GLU A 269 12.05 -1.90 11.01
N ALA A 270 10.98 -1.17 11.30
CA ALA A 270 9.69 -1.35 10.63
C ALA A 270 9.79 -1.11 9.12
N GLY A 271 10.47 -0.04 8.71
CA GLY A 271 10.73 0.24 7.30
C GLY A 271 11.49 -0.89 6.60
N SER A 272 12.49 -1.46 7.26
CA SER A 272 13.25 -2.61 6.74
C SER A 272 12.38 -3.87 6.61
N ILE A 273 11.52 -4.14 7.60
CA ILE A 273 10.61 -5.30 7.57
C ILE A 273 9.61 -5.17 6.43
N LEU A 274 9.01 -3.98 6.26
CA LEU A 274 8.10 -3.72 5.15
C LEU A 274 8.83 -3.91 3.82
N LYS A 275 10.04 -3.37 3.64
CA LYS A 275 10.84 -3.59 2.41
C LYS A 275 11.22 -5.06 2.18
N GLY A 276 11.31 -5.86 3.24
CA GLY A 276 11.62 -7.30 3.19
C GLY A 276 10.44 -8.21 2.83
N ILE A 277 9.24 -7.64 2.59
CA ILE A 277 8.07 -8.41 2.15
C ILE A 277 8.31 -8.95 0.75
N THR A 278 8.17 -10.27 0.59
CA THR A 278 8.19 -10.95 -0.70
C THR A 278 7.01 -11.90 -0.82
N PHE A 279 6.69 -12.28 -2.06
CA PHE A 279 5.63 -13.26 -2.33
C PHE A 279 6.28 -14.52 -2.87
N GLN A 280 5.93 -15.68 -2.32
CA GLN A 280 6.20 -16.92 -3.03
C GLN A 280 5.37 -16.91 -4.30
N LYS A 281 6.04 -17.14 -5.43
CA LYS A 281 5.34 -17.57 -6.64
C LYS A 281 4.72 -18.92 -6.27
N THR A 282 3.42 -18.93 -5.96
CA THR A 282 2.67 -20.18 -5.85
C THR A 282 2.84 -20.84 -7.20
N GLY A 283 3.69 -21.87 -7.27
CA GLY A 283 3.77 -22.71 -8.46
C GLY A 283 2.33 -23.11 -8.77
N THR A 284 1.88 -22.89 -10.00
CA THR A 284 0.66 -23.51 -10.48
C THR A 284 0.79 -24.98 -10.08
N PRO A 285 -0.12 -25.55 -9.26
CA PRO A 285 -0.04 -26.97 -8.95
C PRO A 285 0.08 -27.66 -10.30
N GLY A 286 1.24 -28.29 -10.52
CA GLY A 286 1.52 -28.94 -11.78
C GLY A 286 0.36 -29.88 -12.01
N ASN A 287 -0.26 -29.79 -13.18
CA ASN A 287 -0.95 -30.94 -13.71
C ASN A 287 0.13 -32.01 -13.80
N ASP A 288 0.26 -32.86 -12.77
CA ASP A 288 1.03 -34.09 -12.86
C ASP A 288 0.35 -34.87 -13.98
N PRO A 289 1.02 -35.04 -15.14
CA PRO A 289 0.50 -35.89 -16.21
C PRO A 289 0.90 -37.31 -15.83
N ASP A 290 0.27 -37.84 -14.79
CA ASP A 290 0.43 -39.25 -14.40
C ASP A 290 -0.94 -39.90 -14.17
N ASP A 291 -1.86 -39.66 -15.11
CA ASP A 291 -2.93 -40.61 -15.45
C ASP A 291 -2.33 -41.72 -16.34
N SER A 292 -1.36 -42.43 -15.78
CA SER A 292 -0.93 -43.73 -16.28
C SER A 292 -1.92 -44.78 -15.77
N HIS A 293 -2.93 -45.05 -16.59
CA HIS A 293 -3.85 -46.20 -16.54
C HIS A 293 -3.53 -47.28 -15.49
N THR A 294 -4.20 -47.24 -14.34
CA THR A 294 -4.36 -48.44 -13.50
C THR A 294 -5.43 -49.33 -14.11
N GLY A 295 -4.98 -50.43 -14.71
CA GLY A 295 -5.84 -51.48 -15.25
C GLY A 295 -6.75 -52.08 -14.17
N HIS A 296 -8.02 -52.29 -14.54
CA HIS A 296 -8.96 -53.11 -13.79
C HIS A 296 -8.45 -54.55 -13.67
N PRO A 297 -8.31 -55.12 -12.45
CA PRO A 297 -8.21 -56.56 -12.30
C PRO A 297 -9.59 -57.20 -12.53
N GLN A 298 -9.70 -58.08 -13.53
CA GLN A 298 -10.84 -58.96 -13.72
C GLN A 298 -11.03 -59.86 -12.49
N GLN A 299 -12.20 -59.79 -11.86
CA GLN A 299 -12.64 -60.77 -10.87
C GLN A 299 -12.96 -62.10 -11.56
N THR A 300 -12.11 -63.12 -11.38
CA THR A 300 -12.47 -64.51 -11.66
C THR A 300 -13.27 -65.08 -10.50
N LYS A 301 -14.55 -65.39 -10.76
CA LYS A 301 -15.43 -66.19 -9.87
C LYS A 301 -14.85 -67.58 -9.66
N GLY A 302 -14.36 -67.86 -8.46
CA GLY A 302 -14.09 -69.22 -7.98
C GLY A 302 -15.32 -69.78 -7.28
N THR A 303 -16.01 -70.71 -7.94
CA THR A 303 -17.02 -71.60 -7.35
C THR A 303 -16.31 -72.70 -6.59
N THR A 304 -16.68 -72.96 -5.33
CA THR A 304 -16.30 -74.21 -4.66
C THR A 304 -17.51 -74.78 -3.92
N LYS A 305 -17.69 -76.08 -4.14
CA LYS A 305 -18.70 -76.98 -3.55
C LYS A 305 -18.42 -77.26 -2.08
#